data_AF-A0A161HX28-F1
#
_entry.id   AF-A0A161HX28-F1
#
_cell.length_a   1.000
_cell.length_b   1.000
_cell.length_c   1.000
_cell.angle_alpha   90.00
_cell.angle_beta   90.00
_cell.angle_gamma   90.00
#
_symmetry.space_group_name_H-M   'P 1'
#
loop_
_entity.id
_entity.type
_entity.pdbx_description
1 polymer ?
#
loop_
_entity_poly.entity_id
_entity_poly.type
_entity_poly.pdbx_seq_one_letter_code
_entity_poly.pdbx_strand_id
1 'polypeptide(L)'
;MAKARKPTEIQTVGASAGTSKIKKKMRDLERLLRKPDLDANKKVETERALSALKGDLETAEANNKQKTLAKKYHMVRFFERKKAIRRLNQAAKKLHEVQTQTDASPEDIRAAQKNFNKREAEYYYVVTFPMNKKYVALFISEEHTELHKQYLSQIKQQIKDKTLPSGLDAGKPLALQYRA
;
A
#
# COMPACT_ATOMS: atom_id res chain seq x y z
N MET A 1 -50.30 -1.37 30.57
CA MET A 1 -49.09 -0.89 31.28
C MET A 1 -47.93 -0.77 30.29
N ALA A 2 -47.44 0.45 30.03
CA ALA A 2 -46.35 0.68 29.08
C ALA A 2 -45.02 0.23 29.68
N LYS A 3 -44.32 -0.69 29.01
CA LYS A 3 -43.02 -1.21 29.43
C LYS A 3 -41.99 -0.08 29.43
N ALA A 4 -41.45 0.28 30.60
CA ALA A 4 -40.40 1.29 30.71
C ALA A 4 -39.21 0.91 29.80
N ARG A 5 -38.83 1.83 28.90
CA ARG A 5 -37.67 1.62 28.02
C ARG A 5 -36.41 1.68 28.87
N LYS A 6 -35.66 0.58 28.92
CA LYS A 6 -34.34 0.52 29.56
C LYS A 6 -33.43 1.66 29.04
N PRO A 7 -32.53 2.22 29.86
CA PRO A 7 -31.57 3.22 29.40
C PRO A 7 -30.82 2.66 28.20
N THR A 8 -30.78 3.44 27.12
CA THR A 8 -30.18 3.01 25.85
C THR A 8 -28.66 3.08 26.03
N GLU A 9 -28.03 1.96 26.38
CA GLU A 9 -26.58 1.88 26.43
C GLU A 9 -25.99 2.18 25.05
N ILE A 10 -24.93 2.99 25.03
CA ILE A 10 -24.19 3.32 23.81
C ILE A 10 -23.43 2.07 23.39
N GLN A 11 -24.07 1.25 22.56
CA GLN A 11 -23.43 0.06 22.01
C GLN A 11 -22.26 0.45 21.11
N THR A 12 -21.06 0.05 21.51
CA THR A 12 -19.84 0.13 20.71
C THR A 12 -19.97 -0.81 19.51
N VAL A 13 -19.79 -0.31 18.29
CA VAL A 13 -19.60 -1.18 17.12
C VAL A 13 -18.21 -1.79 17.20
N GLY A 14 -18.12 -3.11 17.06
CA GLY A 14 -16.81 -3.76 16.93
C GLY A 14 -16.07 -3.26 15.69
N ALA A 15 -14.74 -3.25 15.75
CA ALA A 15 -13.83 -2.73 14.71
C ALA A 15 -14.02 -3.37 13.30
N SER A 16 -14.78 -4.45 13.19
CA SER A 16 -15.11 -5.14 11.93
C SER A 16 -16.49 -4.77 11.34
N ALA A 17 -17.20 -3.81 11.93
CA ALA A 17 -18.52 -3.41 11.45
C ALA A 17 -18.45 -2.78 10.05
N GLY A 18 -19.34 -3.19 9.15
CA GLY A 18 -19.43 -2.59 7.81
C GLY A 18 -19.83 -1.11 7.87
N THR A 19 -19.37 -0.32 6.89
CA THR A 19 -19.59 1.14 6.82
C THR A 19 -21.05 1.57 6.97
N SER A 20 -21.99 0.79 6.44
CA SER A 20 -23.44 1.05 6.59
C SER A 20 -23.90 1.00 8.05
N LYS A 21 -23.38 0.04 8.84
CA LYS A 21 -23.71 -0.09 10.28
C LYS A 21 -23.13 1.08 11.08
N ILE A 22 -21.89 1.49 10.78
CA ILE A 22 -21.25 2.65 11.42
C ILE A 22 -22.04 3.92 11.11
N LYS A 23 -22.37 4.19 9.85
CA LYS A 23 -23.20 5.35 9.44
C LYS A 23 -24.58 5.35 10.10
N LYS A 24 -25.21 4.18 10.26
CA LYS A 24 -26.49 4.08 11.00
C LYS A 24 -26.34 4.51 12.45
N LYS A 25 -25.33 3.98 13.17
CA LYS A 25 -25.08 4.33 14.57
C LYS A 25 -24.71 5.81 14.76
N MET A 26 -23.92 6.38 13.85
CA MET A 26 -23.63 7.82 13.86
C MET A 26 -24.90 8.65 13.78
N ARG A 27 -25.80 8.36 12.83
CA ARG A 27 -27.10 9.04 12.71
C ARG A 27 -27.96 8.87 13.96
N ASP A 28 -27.94 7.69 14.58
CA ASP A 28 -28.68 7.43 15.81
C ASP A 28 -28.15 8.27 16.99
N LEU A 29 -26.82 8.42 17.11
CA LEU A 29 -26.19 9.28 18.13
C LEU A 29 -26.42 10.77 17.85
N GLU A 30 -26.34 11.22 16.60
CA GLU A 30 -26.68 12.59 16.22
C GLU A 30 -28.13 12.93 16.55
N ARG A 31 -29.06 11.98 16.33
CA ARG A 31 -30.47 12.14 16.72
C ARG A 31 -30.63 12.18 18.24
N LEU A 32 -29.83 11.43 18.99
CA LEU A 32 -29.85 11.44 20.45
C LEU A 32 -29.37 12.78 21.01
N LEU A 33 -28.30 13.35 20.45
CA LEU A 33 -27.77 14.65 20.82
C LEU A 33 -28.72 15.82 20.56
N ARG A 34 -29.61 15.70 19.56
CA ARG A 34 -30.64 16.71 19.25
C ARG A 34 -31.80 16.76 20.24
N LYS A 35 -31.89 15.82 21.20
CA LYS A 35 -32.97 15.83 22.19
C LYS A 35 -32.73 16.91 23.26
N PRO A 36 -33.74 17.76 23.55
CA PRO A 36 -33.58 18.84 24.52
C PRO A 36 -33.30 18.33 25.95
N ASP A 37 -33.93 17.21 26.35
CA ASP A 37 -33.90 16.68 27.72
C ASP A 37 -32.79 15.63 27.96
N LEU A 38 -31.66 15.75 27.27
CA LEU A 38 -30.53 14.82 27.46
C LEU A 38 -29.64 15.26 28.63
N ASP A 39 -29.45 14.36 29.59
CA ASP A 39 -28.56 14.55 30.74
C ASP A 39 -27.12 14.91 30.31
N ALA A 40 -26.45 15.75 31.10
CA ALA A 40 -25.13 16.28 30.77
C ALA A 40 -24.07 15.17 30.63
N ASN A 41 -24.10 14.16 31.50
CA ASN A 41 -23.16 13.03 31.42
C ASN A 41 -23.37 12.23 30.13
N LYS A 42 -24.63 11.98 29.77
CA LYS A 42 -24.99 11.28 28.54
C LYS A 42 -24.63 12.09 27.29
N LYS A 43 -24.69 13.42 27.32
CA LYS A 43 -24.19 14.28 26.23
C LYS A 43 -22.70 14.05 25.98
N VAL A 44 -21.88 14.12 27.03
CA VAL A 44 -20.43 13.90 26.92
C VAL A 44 -20.10 12.50 26.41
N GLU A 45 -20.78 11.47 26.92
CA GLU A 45 -20.58 10.09 26.46
C GLU A 45 -20.96 9.90 24.99
N THR A 46 -22.07 10.47 24.55
CA THR A 46 -22.55 10.36 23.17
C THR A 46 -21.67 11.13 22.20
N GLU A 47 -21.13 12.29 22.58
CA GLU A 47 -20.14 13.04 21.79
C GLU A 47 -18.84 12.27 21.63
N ARG A 48 -18.32 11.69 22.72
CA ARG A 48 -17.12 10.82 22.67
C ARG A 48 -17.33 9.62 21.75
N ALA A 49 -18.47 8.94 21.90
CA ALA A 49 -18.82 7.82 21.04
C ALA A 49 -18.96 8.23 19.56
N LEU A 50 -19.57 9.37 19.28
CA LEU A 50 -19.70 9.91 17.93
C LEU A 50 -18.32 10.23 17.32
N SER A 51 -17.41 10.80 18.10
CA SER A 51 -16.02 11.04 17.68
C SER A 51 -15.30 9.73 17.34
N ALA A 52 -15.40 8.71 18.19
CA ALA A 52 -14.83 7.39 17.92
C ALA A 52 -15.38 6.78 16.62
N LEU A 53 -16.70 6.83 16.42
CA LEU A 53 -17.34 6.30 15.20
C LEU A 53 -16.91 7.01 13.92
N LYS A 54 -16.57 8.31 13.99
CA LYS A 54 -16.02 9.04 12.84
C LYS A 54 -14.66 8.47 12.44
N GLY A 55 -13.76 8.24 13.39
CA GLY A 55 -12.45 7.62 13.12
C GLY A 55 -12.57 6.19 12.56
N ASP A 56 -13.51 5.41 13.12
CA ASP A 56 -13.80 4.07 12.61
C ASP A 56 -14.34 4.11 11.17
N LEU A 57 -15.20 5.09 10.86
CA LEU A 57 -15.74 5.26 9.52
C LEU A 57 -14.65 5.60 8.50
N GLU A 58 -13.77 6.55 8.81
CA GLU A 58 -12.65 6.93 7.94
C GLU A 58 -11.74 5.74 7.66
N THR A 59 -11.41 4.97 8.69
CA THR A 59 -10.60 3.75 8.56
C THR A 59 -11.30 2.70 7.69
N ALA A 60 -12.61 2.48 7.91
CA ALA A 60 -13.38 1.53 7.12
C ALA A 60 -13.51 1.96 5.64
N GLU A 61 -13.67 3.25 5.37
CA GLU A 61 -13.71 3.80 4.01
C GLU A 61 -12.35 3.71 3.31
N ALA A 62 -11.26 4.00 4.02
CA ALA A 62 -9.90 3.82 3.51
C ALA A 62 -9.61 2.36 3.15
N ASN A 63 -10.00 1.41 4.01
CA ASN A 63 -9.87 -0.02 3.75
C ASN A 63 -10.69 -0.47 2.54
N ASN A 64 -11.91 0.05 2.38
CA ASN A 64 -12.73 -0.24 1.21
C ASN A 64 -12.11 0.32 -0.07
N LYS A 65 -11.58 1.55 -0.03
CA LYS A 65 -10.85 2.16 -1.15
C LYS A 65 -9.61 1.35 -1.52
N GLN A 66 -8.84 0.87 -0.54
CA GLN A 66 -7.71 0.00 -0.78
C GLN A 66 -8.14 -1.31 -1.43
N LYS A 67 -9.22 -1.96 -0.96
CA LYS A 67 -9.76 -3.19 -1.56
C LYS A 67 -10.21 -2.99 -3.01
N THR A 68 -10.90 -1.89 -3.31
CA THR A 68 -11.36 -1.60 -4.68
C THR A 68 -10.19 -1.32 -5.62
N LEU A 69 -9.20 -0.53 -5.19
CA LEU A 69 -7.98 -0.27 -5.96
C LEU A 69 -7.15 -1.53 -6.15
N ALA A 70 -6.99 -2.35 -5.11
CA ALA A 70 -6.28 -3.62 -5.18
C ALA A 70 -6.91 -4.52 -6.25
N LYS A 71 -8.24 -4.69 -6.24
CA LYS A 71 -8.96 -5.46 -7.28
C LYS A 71 -8.78 -4.85 -8.68
N LYS A 72 -8.96 -3.52 -8.81
CA LYS A 72 -8.86 -2.80 -10.09
C LYS A 72 -7.48 -2.97 -10.75
N TYR A 73 -6.42 -2.88 -9.96
CA TYR A 73 -5.03 -2.93 -10.45
C TYR A 73 -4.37 -4.30 -10.30
N HIS A 74 -5.07 -5.30 -9.74
CA HIS A 74 -4.51 -6.63 -9.47
C HIS A 74 -3.86 -7.24 -10.73
N MET A 75 -4.59 -7.27 -11.84
CA MET A 75 -4.10 -7.88 -13.07
C MET A 75 -2.97 -7.07 -13.71
N VAL A 76 -3.09 -5.74 -13.75
CA VAL A 76 -2.02 -4.87 -14.28
C VAL A 76 -0.73 -5.07 -13.49
N ARG A 77 -0.80 -5.03 -12.15
CA ARG A 77 0.35 -5.25 -11.27
C ARG A 77 0.91 -6.67 -11.40
N PHE A 78 0.06 -7.68 -11.59
CA PHE A 78 0.49 -9.07 -11.80
C PHE A 78 1.33 -9.22 -13.07
N PHE A 79 0.87 -8.69 -14.21
CA PHE A 79 1.63 -8.74 -15.46
C PHE A 79 2.89 -7.88 -15.40
N GLU A 80 2.82 -6.70 -14.78
CA GLU A 80 4.00 -5.86 -14.53
C GLU A 80 5.03 -6.57 -13.66
N ARG A 81 4.60 -7.25 -12.59
CA ARG A 81 5.49 -8.02 -11.71
C ARG A 81 6.15 -9.15 -12.47
N LYS A 82 5.40 -9.93 -13.25
CA LYS A 82 5.95 -10.98 -14.12
C LYS A 82 6.98 -10.41 -15.11
N LYS A 83 6.67 -9.28 -15.74
CA LYS A 83 7.57 -8.60 -16.69
C LYS A 83 8.84 -8.09 -16.00
N ALA A 84 8.72 -7.50 -14.81
CA ALA A 84 9.83 -7.02 -14.00
C ALA A 84 10.74 -8.17 -13.54
N ILE A 85 10.18 -9.27 -13.02
CA ILE A 85 10.93 -10.47 -12.63
C ILE A 85 11.75 -11.02 -13.82
N ARG A 86 11.11 -11.17 -14.98
CA ARG A 86 11.80 -11.66 -16.18
C ARG A 86 12.95 -10.75 -16.59
N ARG A 87 12.73 -9.43 -16.62
CA ARG A 87 13.75 -8.45 -16.98
C ARG A 87 14.90 -8.40 -15.96
N LEU A 88 14.58 -8.53 -14.68
CA LEU A 88 15.56 -8.58 -13.60
C LEU A 88 16.43 -9.84 -13.70
N ASN A 89 15.83 -11.02 -13.91
CA ASN A 89 16.56 -12.27 -14.11
C ASN A 89 17.48 -12.21 -15.34
N GLN A 90 17.01 -11.62 -16.44
CA GLN A 90 17.85 -11.42 -17.63
C GLN A 90 19.04 -10.50 -17.36
N ALA A 91 18.83 -9.39 -16.63
CA ALA A 91 19.90 -8.48 -16.26
C ALA A 91 20.88 -9.11 -15.26
N ALA A 92 20.38 -9.90 -14.31
CA ALA A 92 21.19 -10.66 -13.35
C ALA A 92 22.10 -11.67 -14.04
N LYS A 93 21.53 -12.47 -14.96
CA LYS A 93 22.29 -13.44 -15.75
C LYS A 93 23.39 -12.75 -16.57
N LYS A 94 23.07 -11.67 -17.28
CA LYS A 94 24.06 -10.89 -18.05
C LYS A 94 25.15 -10.30 -17.17
N LEU A 95 24.79 -9.74 -16.02
CA LEU A 95 25.76 -9.18 -15.08
C LEU A 95 26.71 -10.27 -14.57
N HIS A 96 26.16 -11.43 -14.20
CA HIS A 96 26.96 -12.57 -13.78
C HIS A 96 27.90 -13.06 -14.89
N GLU A 97 27.39 -13.24 -16.11
CA GLU A 97 28.20 -13.65 -17.28
C GLU A 97 29.37 -12.70 -17.52
N VAL A 98 29.11 -11.39 -17.56
CA VAL A 98 30.14 -10.36 -17.77
C VAL A 98 31.12 -10.31 -16.60
N GLN A 99 30.68 -10.55 -15.36
CA GLN A 99 31.58 -10.61 -14.19
C GLN A 99 32.47 -11.85 -14.18
N THR A 100 32.01 -12.97 -14.73
CA THR A 100 32.78 -14.23 -14.81
C THR A 100 33.72 -14.31 -16.01
N GLN A 101 33.56 -13.43 -17.00
CA GLN A 101 34.39 -13.41 -18.19
C GLN A 101 35.75 -12.76 -17.88
N THR A 102 36.85 -13.47 -18.18
CA THR A 102 38.23 -13.05 -17.87
C THR A 102 38.67 -11.78 -18.60
N ASP A 103 38.16 -11.54 -19.82
CA ASP A 103 38.52 -10.39 -20.67
C ASP A 103 37.43 -9.31 -20.72
N ALA A 104 36.54 -9.27 -19.74
CA ALA A 104 35.46 -8.29 -19.73
C ALA A 104 36.01 -6.86 -19.55
N SER A 105 35.61 -5.95 -20.45
CA SER A 105 35.94 -4.54 -20.30
C SER A 105 35.30 -3.98 -19.02
N PRO A 106 36.03 -3.13 -18.25
CA PRO A 106 35.44 -2.41 -17.11
C PRO A 106 34.19 -1.59 -17.48
N GLU A 107 34.09 -1.13 -18.73
CA GLU A 107 32.92 -0.41 -19.22
C GLU A 107 31.70 -1.32 -19.37
N ASP A 108 31.88 -2.54 -19.86
CA ASP A 108 30.81 -3.53 -20.02
C ASP A 108 30.26 -3.97 -18.66
N ILE A 109 31.15 -4.19 -17.67
CA ILE A 109 30.75 -4.49 -16.29
C ILE A 109 29.91 -3.34 -15.72
N ARG A 110 30.36 -2.09 -15.88
CA ARG A 110 29.62 -0.90 -15.41
C ARG A 110 28.28 -0.76 -16.11
N ALA A 111 28.21 -1.00 -17.41
CA ALA A 111 26.98 -0.94 -18.18
C ALA A 111 25.97 -2.03 -17.74
N ALA A 112 26.46 -3.27 -17.53
CA ALA A 112 25.66 -4.38 -17.02
C ALA A 112 25.14 -4.09 -15.60
N GLN A 113 26.00 -3.56 -14.72
CA GLN A 113 25.63 -3.20 -13.34
C GLN A 113 24.58 -2.08 -13.33
N LYS A 114 24.75 -1.05 -14.16
CA LYS A 114 23.77 0.03 -14.30
C LYS A 114 22.42 -0.49 -14.79
N ASN A 115 22.42 -1.43 -15.73
CA ASN A 115 21.20 -2.09 -16.20
C ASN A 115 20.53 -2.89 -15.07
N PHE A 116 21.30 -3.71 -14.35
CA PHE A 116 20.81 -4.48 -13.21
C PHE A 116 20.18 -3.58 -12.14
N ASN A 117 20.88 -2.55 -11.68
CA ASN A 117 20.39 -1.60 -10.68
C ASN A 117 19.08 -0.92 -11.13
N LYS A 118 18.96 -0.59 -12.42
CA LYS A 118 17.73 -0.03 -12.99
C LYS A 118 16.58 -1.03 -12.90
N ARG A 119 16.80 -2.28 -13.32
CA ARG A 119 15.78 -3.34 -13.30
C ARG A 119 15.37 -3.71 -11.88
N GLU A 120 16.30 -3.66 -10.94
CA GLU A 120 16.06 -3.90 -9.52
C GLU A 120 15.14 -2.83 -8.92
N ALA A 121 15.42 -1.55 -9.18
CA ALA A 121 14.54 -0.46 -8.76
C ALA A 121 13.13 -0.55 -9.40
N GLU A 122 13.05 -0.93 -10.68
CA GLU A 122 11.77 -1.20 -11.36
C GLU A 122 10.98 -2.35 -10.69
N TYR A 123 11.65 -3.44 -10.31
CA TYR A 123 11.01 -4.55 -9.59
C TYR A 123 10.46 -4.10 -8.24
N TYR A 124 11.29 -3.40 -7.45
CA TYR A 124 10.87 -2.90 -6.15
C TYR A 124 9.68 -1.97 -6.26
N TYR A 125 9.64 -1.11 -7.28
CA TYR A 125 8.48 -0.25 -7.53
C TYR A 125 7.19 -1.06 -7.63
N VAL A 126 7.16 -2.14 -8.43
CA VAL A 126 5.94 -2.95 -8.57
C VAL A 126 5.49 -3.58 -7.24
N VAL A 127 6.47 -4.01 -6.45
CA VAL A 127 6.24 -4.75 -5.20
C VAL A 127 5.84 -3.83 -4.05
N THR A 128 6.56 -2.73 -3.84
CA THR A 128 6.37 -1.83 -2.68
C THR A 128 5.33 -0.73 -2.94
N PHE A 129 4.88 -0.53 -4.18
CA PHE A 129 3.92 0.54 -4.48
C PHE A 129 2.64 0.44 -3.63
N PRO A 130 2.22 1.54 -2.95
CA PRO A 130 1.07 1.54 -2.06
C PRO A 130 -0.23 1.09 -2.71
N MET A 131 -0.97 0.19 -2.05
CA MET A 131 -2.26 -0.33 -2.55
C MET A 131 -3.42 0.67 -2.45
N ASN A 132 -3.26 1.73 -1.65
CA ASN A 132 -4.25 2.79 -1.45
C ASN A 132 -4.15 3.93 -2.48
N LYS A 133 -3.20 3.87 -3.42
CA LYS A 133 -2.99 4.86 -4.48
C LYS A 133 -3.23 4.25 -5.86
N LYS A 134 -3.53 5.12 -6.84
CA LYS A 134 -3.67 4.74 -8.25
C LYS A 134 -2.31 4.23 -8.76
N TYR A 135 -2.25 2.99 -9.22
CA TYR A 135 -1.04 2.43 -9.79
C TYR A 135 -0.67 3.11 -11.11
N VAL A 136 0.60 3.48 -11.28
CA VAL A 136 1.15 4.02 -12.53
C VAL A 136 2.04 2.94 -13.14
N ALA A 137 1.63 2.42 -14.30
CA ALA A 137 2.33 1.32 -14.97
C ALA A 137 3.71 1.75 -15.51
N LEU A 138 4.73 0.93 -15.28
CA LEU A 138 6.10 1.16 -15.72
C LEU A 138 6.26 0.92 -17.23
N PHE A 139 5.54 -0.05 -17.79
CA PHE A 139 5.89 -0.63 -19.09
C PHE A 139 4.85 -0.40 -20.19
N ILE A 140 3.89 0.51 -19.97
CA ILE A 140 2.80 0.83 -20.92
C ILE A 140 2.86 2.29 -21.38
N SER A 141 3.32 3.22 -20.54
CA SER A 141 3.36 4.64 -20.85
C SER A 141 4.80 5.12 -20.95
N GLU A 142 5.12 5.83 -22.03
CA GLU A 142 6.41 6.51 -22.22
C GLU A 142 6.52 7.77 -21.33
N GLU A 143 5.38 8.35 -20.95
CA GLU A 143 5.30 9.50 -20.06
C GLU A 143 5.11 9.07 -18.60
N HIS A 144 6.21 9.07 -17.86
CA HIS A 144 6.18 8.82 -16.43
C HIS A 144 5.74 10.08 -15.67
N THR A 145 4.62 9.97 -14.93
CA THR A 145 4.14 11.01 -14.02
C THR A 145 5.22 11.37 -12.97
N GLU A 146 5.22 12.60 -12.47
CA GLU A 146 6.15 13.03 -11.40
C GLU A 146 6.11 12.11 -10.16
N LEU A 147 4.92 11.62 -9.80
CA LEU A 147 4.74 10.66 -8.72
C LEU A 147 5.59 9.39 -8.91
N HIS A 148 5.69 8.90 -10.13
CA HIS A 148 6.48 7.71 -10.45
C HIS A 148 7.98 7.98 -10.26
N LYS A 149 8.47 9.13 -10.73
CA LYS A 149 9.88 9.53 -10.55
C LYS A 149 10.23 9.66 -9.08
N GLN A 150 9.32 10.21 -8.28
CA GLN A 150 9.46 10.32 -6.83
C GLN A 150 9.56 8.95 -6.13
N TYR A 151 8.72 7.98 -6.49
CA TYR A 151 8.83 6.64 -5.89
C TYR A 151 10.12 5.92 -6.30
N LEU A 152 10.54 6.03 -7.56
CA LEU A 152 11.80 5.44 -8.01
C LEU A 152 13.00 6.08 -7.31
N SER A 153 12.98 7.40 -7.05
CA SER A 153 14.06 8.04 -6.29
C SER A 153 14.08 7.57 -4.84
N GLN A 154 12.92 7.44 -4.19
CA GLN A 154 12.80 6.88 -2.84
C GLN A 154 13.35 5.45 -2.76
N ILE A 155 12.98 4.58 -3.71
CA ILE A 155 13.48 3.20 -3.77
C ILE A 155 15.00 3.17 -3.95
N LYS A 156 15.56 4.04 -4.78
CA LYS A 156 17.02 4.12 -4.95
C LYS A 156 17.72 4.55 -3.66
N GLN A 157 17.14 5.47 -2.90
CA GLN A 157 17.68 5.83 -1.58
C GLN A 157 17.57 4.65 -0.62
N GLN A 158 16.43 3.96 -0.59
CA GLN A 158 16.23 2.77 0.25
C GLN A 158 17.25 1.66 -0.04
N ILE A 159 17.58 1.42 -1.32
CA ILE A 159 18.64 0.50 -1.73
C ILE A 159 20.01 0.99 -1.26
N LYS A 160 20.31 2.28 -1.43
CA LYS A 160 21.56 2.89 -0.98
C LYS A 160 21.75 2.79 0.53
N ASP A 161 20.67 2.99 1.28
CA ASP A 161 20.61 2.89 2.74
C ASP A 161 20.57 1.44 3.23
N LYS A 162 20.64 0.45 2.32
CA LYS A 162 20.58 -1.00 2.59
C LYS A 162 19.31 -1.46 3.31
N THR A 163 18.24 -0.68 3.25
CA THR A 163 16.93 -1.06 3.81
C THR A 163 16.23 -2.12 2.96
N LEU A 164 16.52 -2.15 1.65
CA LEU A 164 16.04 -3.15 0.71
C LEU A 164 17.19 -4.08 0.27
N PRO A 165 17.00 -5.42 0.27
CA PRO A 165 18.03 -6.37 -0.16
C PRO A 165 18.42 -6.22 -1.64
N SER A 166 19.58 -5.63 -1.92
CA SER A 166 20.05 -5.42 -3.30
C SER A 166 21.24 -6.29 -3.67
N GLY A 167 21.34 -6.66 -4.95
CA GLY A 167 22.52 -7.34 -5.52
C GLY A 167 22.25 -8.78 -5.93
N LEU A 168 23.35 -9.48 -6.22
CA LEU A 168 23.35 -10.87 -6.65
C LEU A 168 23.84 -11.80 -5.53
N ASP A 169 23.16 -12.93 -5.38
CA ASP A 169 23.56 -14.06 -4.56
C ASP A 169 23.61 -15.31 -5.45
N ALA A 170 24.81 -15.84 -5.71
CA ALA A 170 25.06 -16.93 -6.64
C ALA A 170 24.37 -16.75 -8.02
N GLY A 171 24.41 -15.52 -8.57
CA GLY A 171 23.79 -15.16 -9.84
C GLY A 171 22.26 -14.94 -9.79
N LYS A 172 21.62 -15.09 -8.63
CA LYS A 172 20.21 -14.79 -8.42
C LYS A 172 20.02 -13.40 -7.80
N PRO A 173 19.02 -12.61 -8.24
CA PRO A 173 18.75 -11.32 -7.61
C PRO A 173 18.18 -11.49 -6.20
N LEU A 174 18.83 -10.85 -5.21
CA LEU A 174 18.37 -10.81 -3.81
C LEU A 174 16.99 -10.16 -3.68
N ALA A 175 16.68 -9.20 -4.55
CA ALA A 175 15.38 -8.55 -4.58
C ALA A 175 14.20 -9.52 -4.71
N LEU A 176 14.38 -10.68 -5.36
CA LEU A 176 13.31 -11.68 -5.49
C LEU A 176 12.97 -12.39 -4.18
N GLN A 177 13.89 -12.40 -3.21
CA GLN A 177 13.65 -12.96 -1.87
C GLN A 177 12.83 -12.02 -0.98
N TYR A 178 12.70 -10.75 -1.36
CA TYR A 178 11.95 -9.76 -0.61
C TYR A 178 10.47 -10.12 -0.51
N ARG A 179 9.98 -10.25 0.73
CA ARG A 179 8.56 -10.36 1.06
C ARG A 179 8.12 -9.01 1.64
N ALA A 180 7.25 -8.32 0.90
CA ALA A 180 6.64 -7.06 1.29
C ALA A 180 5.55 -7.24 2.34
#